data_AF-A0A7Y3F8N4-F1
#
_entry.id   AF-A0A7Y3F8N4-F1
#
_cell.length_a   1.000
_cell.length_b   1.000
_cell.length_c   1.000
_cell.angle_alpha   90.00
_cell.angle_beta   90.00
_cell.angle_gamma   90.00
#
_symmetry.space_group_name_H-M   'P 1'
#
loop_
_entity.id
_entity.type
_entity.pdbx_description
1 polymer ?
#
loop_
_entity_poly.entity_id
_entity_poly.type
_entity_poly.pdbx_seq_one_letter_code
_entity_poly.pdbx_strand_id
1 'polypeptide(L)'
;MPLDPDVVEAVREMDEHELRRLLMLARARLESRGVAMGAEAPRVRYREQLIRCGKENCTRCPHGPYWYAYWNEDGRRRSCYLGRLDADEVPNIASARSAGG
;
A
#
# COMPACT_ATOMS: atom_id res chain seq x y z
N MET A 1 0.74 3.23 -13.15
CA MET A 1 -0.58 2.58 -13.09
C MET A 1 -0.68 1.95 -11.70
N PRO A 2 -1.79 2.13 -10.97
CA PRO A 2 -2.00 1.37 -9.73
C PRO A 2 -2.06 -0.13 -10.05
N LEU A 3 -1.83 -0.97 -9.04
CA LEU A 3 -2.09 -2.41 -9.16
C LEU A 3 -3.60 -2.62 -9.43
N ASP A 4 -3.90 -3.67 -10.18
CA ASP A 4 -5.28 -4.09 -10.42
C ASP A 4 -5.97 -4.42 -9.07
N PRO A 5 -7.20 -3.92 -8.80
CA PRO A 5 -7.93 -4.24 -7.58
C PRO A 5 -8.06 -5.74 -7.30
N ASP A 6 -8.21 -6.56 -8.33
CA ASP A 6 -8.36 -8.02 -8.17
C ASP A 6 -7.03 -8.65 -7.71
N VAL A 7 -5.89 -8.09 -8.15
CA VAL A 7 -4.56 -8.49 -7.67
C VAL A 7 -4.38 -8.09 -6.21
N VAL A 8 -4.83 -6.88 -5.82
CA VAL A 8 -4.75 -6.44 -4.42
C VAL A 8 -5.55 -7.38 -3.53
N GLU A 9 -6.77 -7.75 -3.93
CA GLU A 9 -7.60 -8.67 -3.16
C GLU A 9 -6.99 -10.08 -3.10
N ALA A 10 -6.49 -10.59 -4.22
CA ALA A 10 -5.82 -11.89 -4.23
C ALA A 10 -4.63 -11.93 -3.25
N VAL A 11 -3.85 -10.85 -3.13
CA VAL A 11 -2.73 -10.77 -2.18
C VAL A 11 -3.21 -10.73 -0.72
N ARG A 12 -4.40 -10.20 -0.44
CA ARG A 12 -4.96 -10.17 0.93
C ARG A 12 -5.39 -11.55 1.40
N GLU A 13 -5.87 -12.39 0.49
CA GLU A 13 -6.29 -13.76 0.79
C GLU A 13 -5.12 -14.76 0.82
N MET A 14 -3.91 -14.35 0.41
CA MET A 14 -2.74 -15.22 0.41
C MET A 14 -2.27 -15.57 1.82
N ASP A 15 -1.92 -16.85 2.02
CA ASP A 15 -1.27 -17.28 3.24
C ASP A 15 0.22 -16.85 3.32
N GLU A 16 0.84 -17.09 4.47
CA GLU A 16 2.24 -16.72 4.71
C GLU A 16 3.22 -17.33 3.68
N HIS A 17 2.95 -18.55 3.21
CA HIS A 17 3.80 -19.25 2.26
C HIS A 17 3.65 -18.70 0.85
N GLU A 18 2.41 -18.41 0.45
CA GLU A 18 2.08 -17.74 -0.81
C GLU A 18 2.67 -16.33 -0.86
N LEU A 19 2.56 -15.56 0.23
CA LEU A 19 3.17 -14.23 0.33
C LEU A 19 4.70 -14.28 0.21
N ARG A 20 5.36 -15.27 0.82
CA ARG A 20 6.82 -15.47 0.63
C ARG A 20 7.17 -15.80 -0.81
N ARG A 21 6.40 -16.65 -1.49
CA ARG A 21 6.60 -16.97 -2.91
C ARG A 21 6.42 -15.73 -3.79
N LEU A 22 5.37 -14.96 -3.54
CA LEU A 22 5.13 -13.70 -4.25
C LEU A 22 6.30 -12.73 -4.06
N LEU A 23 6.80 -12.57 -2.83
CA LEU A 23 7.95 -11.72 -2.54
C LEU A 23 9.21 -12.17 -3.31
N MET A 24 9.51 -13.47 -3.31
CA MET A 24 10.64 -14.02 -4.06
C MET A 24 10.50 -13.75 -5.57
N LEU A 25 9.31 -13.97 -6.13
CA LEU A 25 9.02 -13.72 -7.55
C LEU A 25 9.15 -12.23 -7.89
N ALA A 26 8.56 -11.35 -7.08
CA ALA A 26 8.62 -9.91 -7.27
C ALA A 26 10.07 -9.39 -7.21
N ARG A 27 10.86 -9.86 -6.23
CA ARG A 27 12.27 -9.51 -6.07
C ARG A 27 13.09 -9.94 -7.29
N ALA A 28 12.97 -11.20 -7.71
CA ALA A 28 13.67 -11.70 -8.91
C ALA A 28 13.29 -10.89 -10.17
N ARG A 29 12.02 -10.49 -10.30
CA ARG A 29 11.57 -9.66 -11.42
C ARG A 29 12.16 -8.25 -11.39
N LEU A 30 12.25 -7.62 -10.22
CA LEU A 30 12.87 -6.31 -10.06
C LEU A 30 14.37 -6.34 -10.39
N GLU A 31 15.08 -7.33 -9.85
CA GLU A 31 16.51 -7.54 -10.14
C GLU A 31 16.76 -7.78 -11.64
N SER A 32 15.91 -8.57 -12.31
CA SER A 32 16.01 -8.79 -13.77
C SER A 32 15.85 -7.51 -14.60
N ARG A 33 15.23 -6.47 -14.04
CA ARG A 33 15.07 -5.15 -14.67
C ARG A 33 16.17 -4.16 -14.27
N GLY A 34 17.19 -4.61 -13.54
CA GLY A 34 18.25 -3.75 -13.04
C GLY A 34 17.82 -2.86 -11.87
N VAL A 35 16.68 -3.13 -11.25
CA VAL A 35 16.27 -2.42 -10.03
C VAL A 35 17.03 -3.03 -8.86
N ALA A 36 18.00 -2.27 -8.34
CA ALA A 36 18.76 -2.67 -7.17
C ALA A 36 17.84 -2.66 -5.94
N MET A 37 17.45 -3.85 -5.47
CA MET A 37 16.83 -4.03 -4.16
C MET A 37 17.94 -4.01 -3.11
N GLY A 38 18.46 -2.81 -2.82
CA GLY A 38 19.47 -2.60 -1.80
C GLY A 38 18.98 -2.96 -0.39
N ALA A 39 19.90 -3.04 0.57
CA ALA A 39 19.59 -3.34 1.98
C ALA A 39 18.64 -2.31 2.63
N GLU A 40 18.54 -1.11 2.06
CA GLU A 40 17.68 -0.04 2.54
C GLU A 40 16.46 0.09 1.61
N ALA A 41 15.46 -0.75 1.84
CA ALA A 41 14.15 -0.55 1.23
C ALA A 41 13.65 0.87 1.57
N PRO A 42 13.00 1.58 0.64
CA PRO A 42 12.55 2.94 0.89
C PRO A 42 11.62 2.95 2.11
N ARG A 43 11.82 3.92 3.01
CA ARG A 43 10.96 4.07 4.19
C ARG A 43 9.54 4.36 3.74
N VAL A 44 8.66 3.35 3.85
CA VAL A 44 7.23 3.47 3.56
C VAL A 44 6.50 3.99 4.80
N ARG A 45 5.71 5.05 4.62
CA ARG A 45 4.74 5.55 5.60
C ARG A 45 3.34 5.22 5.12
N TYR A 46 2.45 4.90 6.05
CA TYR A 46 1.09 4.52 5.72
C TYR A 46 0.11 5.49 6.33
N ARG A 47 -0.98 5.80 5.62
CA ARG A 47 -1.97 6.76 6.06
C ARG A 47 -3.36 6.39 5.57
N GLU A 48 -4.34 6.50 6.46
CA GLU A 48 -5.76 6.43 6.14
C GLU A 48 -6.26 7.73 5.50
N GLN A 49 -7.18 7.63 4.53
CA GLN A 49 -7.80 8.77 3.88
C GLN A 49 -9.30 8.56 3.69
N LEU A 50 -10.03 9.64 3.94
CA LEU A 50 -11.44 9.77 3.63
C LEU A 50 -11.60 10.56 2.32
N ILE A 51 -12.31 10.02 1.34
CA ILE A 51 -12.41 10.57 -0.01
C ILE A 51 -13.84 11.00 -0.32
N ARG A 52 -14.01 12.21 -0.87
CA ARG A 52 -15.29 12.65 -1.47
C ARG A 52 -15.31 12.24 -2.93
N CYS A 53 -16.31 11.46 -3.35
CA CYS A 53 -16.35 10.91 -4.71
C CYS A 53 -16.80 11.90 -5.80
N GLY A 54 -17.33 13.07 -5.43
CA GLY A 54 -17.80 14.08 -6.39
C GLY A 54 -19.08 13.74 -7.16
N LYS A 55 -19.74 12.61 -6.87
CA LYS A 55 -21.03 12.26 -7.47
C LYS A 55 -22.14 13.13 -6.88
N GLU A 56 -22.93 13.78 -7.72
CA GLU A 56 -23.99 14.74 -7.34
C GLU A 56 -24.98 14.18 -6.31
N ASN A 57 -25.34 12.89 -6.44
CA ASN A 57 -26.34 12.24 -5.58
C ASN A 57 -25.71 11.32 -4.51
N CYS A 58 -24.44 11.51 -4.15
CA CYS A 58 -23.81 10.69 -3.11
C CYS A 58 -24.14 11.19 -1.70
N THR A 59 -24.99 10.45 -1.00
CA THR A 59 -25.38 10.72 0.40
C THR A 59 -24.48 10.03 1.42
N ARG A 60 -23.52 9.20 0.98
CA ARG A 60 -22.65 8.36 1.83
C ARG A 60 -21.20 8.83 1.88
N CYS A 61 -20.93 10.06 1.42
CA CYS A 61 -19.61 10.67 1.55
C CYS A 61 -19.35 11.18 2.97
N PRO A 62 -18.08 11.21 3.43
CA PRO A 62 -16.89 10.73 2.72
C PRO A 62 -16.75 9.20 2.78
N HIS A 63 -16.12 8.62 1.77
CA HIS A 63 -15.83 7.18 1.69
C HIS A 63 -14.49 6.84 2.33
N GLY A 64 -14.36 5.62 2.85
CA GLY A 64 -13.15 5.12 3.50
C GLY A 64 -13.43 4.67 4.94
N PRO A 65 -12.40 4.59 5.80
CA PRO A 65 -11.01 4.95 5.52
C PRO A 65 -10.36 4.04 4.46
N TYR A 66 -9.64 4.65 3.52
CA TYR A 66 -8.79 3.95 2.57
C TYR A 66 -7.33 4.06 2.98
N TRP A 67 -6.56 2.99 2.82
CA TRP A 67 -5.14 3.01 3.13
C TRP A 67 -4.29 3.35 1.92
N TYR A 68 -3.28 4.17 2.16
CA TYR A 68 -2.26 4.51 1.19
C TYR A 68 -0.87 4.34 1.80
N ALA A 69 0.03 3.73 1.03
CA ALA A 69 1.47 3.76 1.27
C ALA A 69 2.10 4.98 0.59
N TYR A 70 3.09 5.58 1.22
CA TYR A 70 3.87 6.72 0.75
C TYR A 70 5.36 6.48 0.94
N TRP A 71 6.16 6.70 -0.09
CA TRP A 71 7.61 6.65 0.00
C TRP A 71 8.24 7.69 -0.92
N ASN A 72 9.55 7.88 -0.81
CA ASN A 72 10.32 8.68 -1.76
C ASN A 72 11.15 7.72 -2.62
N GLU A 73 11.18 8.00 -3.91
CA GLU A 73 11.92 7.24 -4.91
C GLU A 73 12.44 8.23 -5.95
N ASP A 74 13.74 8.22 -6.23
CA ASP A 74 14.40 9.16 -7.16
C ASP A 74 14.04 10.63 -6.92
N GLY A 75 14.00 11.03 -5.64
CA GLY A 75 13.65 12.39 -5.22
C GLY A 75 12.17 12.77 -5.39
N ARG A 76 11.30 11.83 -5.79
CA ARG A 76 9.87 12.06 -5.99
C ARG A 76 9.04 11.31 -4.95
N ARG A 77 8.01 11.97 -4.43
CA ARG A 77 7.03 11.31 -3.55
C ARG A 77 6.16 10.38 -4.38
N ARG A 78 6.12 9.12 -3.99
CA ARG A 78 5.26 8.07 -4.53
C ARG A 78 4.14 7.74 -3.57
N SER A 79 3.05 7.21 -4.11
CA SER A 79 1.95 6.68 -3.32
C SER A 79 1.34 5.45 -3.97
N CYS A 80 0.92 4.48 -3.16
CA CYS A 80 0.18 3.30 -3.60
C CYS A 80 -1.14 3.22 -2.81
N TYR A 81 -2.24 2.96 -3.50
CA TYR A 81 -3.53 2.64 -2.89
C TYR A 81 -3.52 1.19 -2.43
N LEU A 82 -3.87 0.94 -1.18
CA LEU A 82 -3.86 -0.39 -0.56
C LEU A 82 -5.26 -0.95 -0.29
N GLY A 83 -6.32 -0.22 -0.64
CA GLY A 83 -7.68 -0.67 -0.39
C GLY A 83 -8.26 -0.22 0.95
N ARG A 84 -9.31 -0.92 1.39
CA ARG A 84 -9.82 -0.87 2.76
C ARG A 84 -9.16 -2.04 3.49
N LEU A 85 -8.35 -1.74 4.50
CA LEU A 85 -7.73 -2.76 5.35
C LEU A 85 -8.49 -2.77 6.67
N ASP A 86 -8.81 -3.96 7.16
CA ASP A 86 -9.36 -4.13 8.50
C ASP A 86 -8.29 -3.86 9.56
N ALA A 87 -8.71 -3.47 10.76
CA ALA A 87 -7.78 -3.05 11.83
C ALA A 87 -6.73 -4.12 12.18
N ASP A 88 -7.05 -5.40 11.97
CA ASP A 88 -6.19 -6.55 12.26
C ASP A 88 -5.22 -6.86 11.10
N GLU A 89 -5.50 -6.40 9.87
CA GLU A 89 -4.63 -6.48 8.68
C GLU A 89 -3.63 -5.31 8.60
N VAL A 90 -3.60 -4.48 9.63
CA VAL A 90 -2.76 -3.28 9.75
C VAL A 90 -1.61 -3.61 10.73
N PRO A 91 -0.72 -4.60 10.45
CA PRO A 91 0.34 -4.93 11.39
C PRO A 91 1.26 -3.73 11.55
N ASN A 92 1.25 -3.15 12.74
CA ASN A 92 2.16 -2.10 13.19
C ASN A 92 2.27 -0.87 12.26
N ILE A 93 1.27 -0.58 11.43
CA ILE A 93 1.24 0.65 10.63
C ILE A 93 0.77 1.88 11.43
N ALA A 94 0.10 1.62 12.55
CA ALA A 94 -0.37 2.64 13.49
C ALA A 94 0.70 3.18 14.46
N SER A 95 1.86 2.53 14.63
CA SER A 95 2.95 3.06 15.49
C SER A 95 3.65 4.29 14.92
N ALA A 96 3.26 4.73 13.71
CA ALA A 96 3.69 5.98 13.10
C ALA A 96 2.72 7.17 13.38
N ARG A 97 1.74 7.01 14.29
CA ARG A 97 0.78 8.08 14.65
C ARG A 97 1.33 9.12 15.64
N SER A 98 2.55 9.00 16.14
CA SER A 98 3.02 9.76 17.31
C SER A 98 4.30 10.59 17.12
N ALA A 99 4.53 11.21 15.97
CA ALA A 99 5.57 12.24 15.83
C ALA A 99 5.14 13.32 14.82
N GLY A 100 4.52 14.38 15.33
CA GLY A 100 4.14 15.55 14.53
C GLY A 100 2.93 16.29 15.07
N GLY A 101 3.03 16.77 16.32
CA GLY A 101 2.32 17.94 16.81
C GLY A 101 3.26 19.14 16.79
#